data_AF-A0A212F5C1-F1
#
_entry.id   AF-A0A212F5C1-F1
#
_cell.length_a   1.000
_cell.length_b   1.000
_cell.length_c   1.000
_cell.angle_alpha   90.00
_cell.angle_beta   90.00
_cell.angle_gamma   90.00
#
_symmetry.space_group_name_H-M   'P 1'
#
loop_
_entity.id
_entity.type
_entity.pdbx_description
1 polymer ?
#
loop_
_entity_poly.entity_id
_entity_poly.type
_entity_poly.pdbx_seq_one_letter_code
_entity_poly.pdbx_strand_id
1 'polypeptide(L)'
;MALKSLAVLACLIVLASSAVPKKGRKPANPPARVADDSETDAEITSSCPDDGFFADAEQCDKYYECRNGQIIEKLCPDGMVFNDYSPEEEKCDLPFNIDCSQRPKLQEPIPAEHCVRQNGYFSHEDPKECGKFYYCVDGKFNAITCPEGLVYNDKSGICTWADEAKKKGCGAADVFKFECPAVNETFALTHPRYADPDDCQFFYVCINGNTPRRSGCKLGQAFDDVSKKCEWARRVPECADWYKGQLTDAELDALENPPTPKPKPSGSSSRRKPMRPSKGKQIEE
;
A
#
# COMPACT_ATOMS: atom_id res chain seq x y z
N MET A 1 43.13 46.48 -24.61
CA MET A 1 43.96 45.83 -25.65
C MET A 1 43.44 44.39 -25.76
N ALA A 2 42.40 44.08 -26.55
CA ALA A 2 42.35 44.06 -28.02
C ALA A 2 43.33 43.01 -28.56
N LEU A 3 42.89 41.78 -28.87
CA LEU A 3 42.67 41.17 -30.22
C LEU A 3 43.03 39.67 -30.04
N LYS A 4 42.56 38.63 -30.76
CA LYS A 4 41.73 38.46 -31.96
C LYS A 4 41.41 36.96 -32.11
N SER A 5 40.22 36.67 -32.65
CA SER A 5 39.87 35.40 -33.30
C SER A 5 40.79 35.07 -34.47
N LEU A 6 41.00 33.78 -34.77
CA LEU A 6 41.16 33.28 -36.13
C LEU A 6 40.82 31.79 -36.23
N ALA A 7 39.75 31.51 -36.97
CA ALA A 7 39.50 30.23 -37.62
C ALA A 7 40.46 30.04 -38.81
N VAL A 8 40.63 28.81 -39.31
CA VAL A 8 40.42 28.40 -40.73
C VAL A 8 40.98 26.99 -41.00
N LEU A 9 40.07 26.17 -41.58
CA LEU A 9 40.17 25.05 -42.53
C LEU A 9 41.21 23.91 -42.40
N ALA A 10 40.62 22.70 -42.28
CA ALA A 10 40.62 21.60 -43.24
C ALA A 10 41.93 20.95 -43.70
N CYS A 11 42.05 19.65 -43.42
CA CYS A 11 42.61 18.69 -44.38
C CYS A 11 41.91 17.33 -44.27
N LEU A 12 41.31 16.91 -45.38
CA LEU A 12 40.74 15.58 -45.65
C LEU A 12 41.86 14.55 -45.80
N ILE A 13 41.84 13.43 -45.07
CA ILE A 13 42.25 12.11 -45.60
C ILE A 13 41.36 11.02 -44.99
N VAL A 14 40.71 10.29 -45.87
CA VAL A 14 39.87 9.11 -45.66
C VAL A 14 40.76 7.89 -45.47
N LEU A 15 40.54 7.08 -44.43
CA LEU A 15 40.84 5.64 -44.46
C LEU A 15 39.67 4.87 -43.86
N ALA A 16 39.01 4.10 -44.73
CA ALA A 16 37.92 3.21 -44.41
C ALA A 16 38.40 2.05 -43.54
N SER A 17 37.63 1.70 -42.52
CA SER A 17 37.67 0.39 -41.88
C SER A 17 36.26 -0.13 -41.72
N SER A 18 36.03 -1.25 -42.40
CA SER A 18 34.79 -1.99 -42.52
C SER A 18 34.41 -2.61 -41.18
N ALA A 19 33.23 -2.28 -40.66
CA ALA A 19 32.58 -3.05 -39.61
C ALA A 19 31.08 -3.16 -39.90
N VAL A 20 30.64 -4.41 -39.98
CA VAL A 20 29.32 -4.88 -40.41
C VAL A 20 28.22 -4.50 -39.40
N PRO A 21 27.11 -3.86 -39.81
CA PRO A 21 25.98 -3.63 -38.92
C PRO A 21 25.08 -4.87 -38.83
N LYS A 22 24.88 -5.35 -37.60
CA LYS A 22 23.95 -6.42 -37.23
C LYS A 22 22.51 -6.01 -37.62
N LYS A 23 21.89 -6.78 -38.51
CA LYS A 23 20.44 -6.72 -38.78
C LYS A 23 19.67 -7.13 -37.52
N GLY A 24 19.17 -6.16 -36.77
CA GLY A 24 18.13 -6.38 -35.77
C GLY A 24 16.84 -6.80 -36.48
N ARG A 25 16.34 -8.01 -36.17
CA ARG A 25 14.98 -8.43 -36.51
C ARG A 25 14.02 -7.56 -35.71
N LYS A 26 13.25 -6.71 -36.41
CA LYS A 26 12.04 -6.10 -35.85
C LYS A 26 11.00 -7.21 -35.62
N PRO A 27 10.31 -7.28 -34.47
CA PRO A 27 9.15 -8.13 -34.35
C PRO A 27 8.08 -7.67 -35.35
N ALA A 28 7.46 -8.64 -36.02
CA ALA A 28 6.47 -8.43 -37.04
C ALA A 28 5.20 -7.79 -36.45
N ASN A 29 4.74 -6.70 -37.07
CA ASN A 29 3.39 -6.20 -36.87
C ASN A 29 2.38 -7.28 -37.27
N PRO A 30 1.33 -7.56 -36.48
CA PRO A 30 0.19 -8.32 -36.96
C PRO A 30 -0.50 -7.56 -38.11
N PRO A 31 -1.11 -8.25 -39.08
CA PRO A 31 -1.78 -7.61 -40.19
C PRO A 31 -2.96 -6.78 -39.69
N ALA A 32 -3.07 -5.57 -40.24
CA ALA A 32 -4.22 -4.69 -40.09
C ALA A 32 -5.49 -5.49 -40.38
N ARG A 33 -6.33 -5.66 -39.36
CA ARG A 33 -7.71 -6.08 -39.57
C ARG A 33 -8.43 -4.90 -40.21
N VAL A 34 -9.01 -5.20 -41.35
CA VAL A 34 -9.94 -4.37 -42.10
C VAL A 34 -10.95 -3.79 -41.11
N ALA A 35 -11.06 -2.46 -41.11
CA ALA A 35 -12.19 -1.77 -40.51
C ALA A 35 -13.43 -2.21 -41.29
N ASP A 36 -14.19 -3.11 -40.68
CA ASP A 36 -15.58 -3.32 -41.03
C ASP A 36 -16.37 -2.34 -40.19
N ASP A 37 -16.97 -1.38 -40.87
CA ASP A 37 -17.86 -0.39 -40.29
C ASP A 37 -19.08 -1.11 -39.71
N SER A 38 -19.05 -1.31 -38.40
CA SER A 38 -20.28 -1.19 -37.62
C SER A 38 -19.98 -0.26 -36.46
N GLU A 39 -20.21 1.03 -36.70
CA GLU A 39 -20.85 1.88 -35.70
C GLU A 39 -22.11 1.16 -35.23
N THR A 40 -21.94 0.25 -34.27
CA THR A 40 -22.96 0.10 -33.25
C THR A 40 -22.58 1.20 -32.28
N ASP A 41 -23.11 2.40 -32.53
CA ASP A 41 -23.66 3.15 -31.41
C ASP A 41 -24.29 2.10 -30.49
N ALA A 42 -23.87 2.07 -29.23
CA ALA A 42 -24.62 1.35 -28.23
C ALA A 42 -25.98 2.06 -28.14
N GLU A 43 -26.86 1.78 -29.10
CA GLU A 43 -28.28 1.74 -28.88
C GLU A 43 -28.38 0.93 -27.61
N ILE A 44 -28.75 1.61 -26.53
CA ILE A 44 -29.33 0.99 -25.35
C ILE A 44 -30.40 0.09 -25.93
N THR A 45 -30.07 -1.19 -26.12
CA THR A 45 -31.01 -2.16 -26.65
C THR A 45 -32.14 -2.11 -25.66
N SER A 46 -33.33 -1.73 -26.12
CA SER A 46 -34.55 -1.62 -25.30
C SER A 46 -35.00 -2.97 -24.71
N SER A 47 -34.11 -3.97 -24.71
CA SER A 47 -34.28 -5.34 -24.27
C SER A 47 -33.00 -5.80 -23.56
N CYS A 48 -33.19 -6.47 -22.44
CA CYS A 48 -32.15 -7.23 -21.75
C CYS A 48 -31.81 -8.52 -22.51
N PRO A 49 -30.55 -8.99 -22.49
CA PRO A 49 -30.20 -10.31 -23.01
C PRO A 49 -30.82 -11.44 -22.18
N ASP A 50 -30.69 -11.34 -20.86
CA ASP A 50 -31.15 -12.30 -19.85
C ASP A 50 -31.54 -11.55 -18.55
N ASP A 51 -32.21 -12.24 -17.63
CA ASP A 51 -32.47 -11.72 -16.28
C ASP A 51 -31.17 -11.65 -15.47
N GLY A 52 -30.91 -10.52 -14.80
CA GLY A 52 -29.67 -10.29 -14.07
C GLY A 52 -29.36 -8.83 -13.79
N PHE A 53 -28.12 -8.54 -13.41
CA PHE A 53 -27.62 -7.21 -13.07
C PHE A 53 -26.45 -6.83 -13.98
N PHE A 54 -26.52 -5.64 -14.59
CA PHE A 54 -25.56 -5.19 -15.59
C PHE A 54 -25.06 -3.79 -15.28
N ALA A 55 -23.75 -3.56 -15.43
CA ALA A 55 -23.15 -2.24 -15.23
C ALA A 55 -23.61 -1.24 -16.30
N ASP A 56 -23.68 0.04 -15.92
CA ASP A 56 -23.77 1.13 -16.88
C ASP A 56 -22.45 1.34 -17.64
N ALA A 57 -22.55 1.76 -18.90
CA ALA A 57 -21.40 1.94 -19.78
C ALA A 57 -20.53 3.14 -19.42
N GLU A 58 -21.06 4.16 -18.74
CA GLU A 58 -20.36 5.41 -18.47
C GLU A 58 -20.20 5.71 -16.97
N GLN A 59 -21.12 5.20 -16.14
CA GLN A 59 -21.22 5.51 -14.72
C GLN A 59 -20.93 4.28 -13.83
N CYS A 60 -19.90 4.37 -12.98
CA CYS A 60 -19.43 3.21 -12.21
C CYS A 60 -20.37 2.77 -11.10
N ASP A 61 -21.17 3.69 -10.57
CA ASP A 61 -22.12 3.42 -9.49
C ASP A 61 -23.55 3.23 -9.97
N LYS A 62 -23.76 3.16 -11.29
CA LYS A 62 -25.05 2.89 -11.91
C LYS A 62 -25.08 1.49 -12.51
N TYR A 63 -26.22 0.84 -12.38
CA TYR A 63 -26.46 -0.51 -12.89
C TYR A 63 -27.93 -0.70 -13.23
N TYR A 64 -28.20 -1.78 -13.95
CA TYR A 64 -29.52 -2.14 -14.43
C TYR A 64 -29.89 -3.51 -13.89
N GLU A 65 -31.08 -3.63 -13.29
CA GLU A 65 -31.72 -4.92 -13.06
C GLU A 65 -32.59 -5.25 -14.27
N CYS A 66 -32.29 -6.37 -14.91
CA CYS A 66 -33.04 -6.95 -15.99
C CYS A 66 -33.98 -8.02 -15.44
N ARG A 67 -35.29 -7.84 -15.64
CA ARG A 67 -36.31 -8.81 -15.21
C ARG A 67 -37.41 -8.92 -16.24
N ASN A 68 -37.64 -10.12 -16.79
CA ASN A 68 -38.63 -10.39 -17.83
C ASN A 68 -38.51 -9.45 -19.04
N GLY A 69 -37.28 -9.13 -19.44
CA GLY A 69 -36.99 -8.20 -20.54
C GLY A 69 -37.19 -6.72 -20.21
N GLN A 70 -37.57 -6.36 -18.98
CA GLN A 70 -37.66 -4.98 -18.52
C GLN A 70 -36.36 -4.54 -17.84
N ILE A 71 -35.87 -3.36 -18.22
CA ILE A 71 -34.72 -2.69 -17.62
C ILE A 71 -35.21 -1.81 -16.46
N ILE A 72 -34.67 -2.04 -15.26
CA ILE A 72 -34.88 -1.20 -14.08
C ILE A 72 -33.55 -0.55 -13.73
N GLU A 73 -33.49 0.77 -13.88
CA GLU A 73 -32.30 1.55 -13.51
C GLU A 73 -32.14 1.67 -12.00
N LYS A 74 -30.91 1.46 -11.51
CA LYS A 74 -30.55 1.57 -10.10
C LYS A 74 -29.19 2.25 -9.91
N LEU A 75 -29.01 2.79 -8.72
CA LEU A 75 -27.74 3.36 -8.25
C LEU A 75 -27.26 2.58 -7.02
N CYS A 76 -25.96 2.38 -6.93
CA CYS A 76 -25.33 1.94 -5.70
C CYS A 76 -25.45 3.02 -4.62
N PRO A 77 -25.41 2.63 -3.33
CA PRO A 77 -25.32 3.60 -2.23
C PRO A 77 -24.17 4.60 -2.47
N ASP A 78 -24.38 5.87 -2.12
CA ASP A 78 -23.40 6.93 -2.37
C ASP A 78 -22.03 6.57 -1.78
N GLY A 79 -20.99 6.60 -2.62
CA GLY A 79 -19.63 6.20 -2.27
C GLY A 79 -19.25 4.74 -2.56
N MET A 80 -20.20 3.95 -3.07
CA MET A 80 -19.95 2.59 -3.58
C MET A 80 -20.12 2.55 -5.09
N VAL A 81 -19.55 1.50 -5.72
CA VAL A 81 -19.62 1.27 -7.16
C VAL A 81 -20.14 -0.13 -7.45
N PHE A 82 -20.78 -0.32 -8.60
CA PHE A 82 -21.35 -1.61 -8.96
C PHE A 82 -20.25 -2.61 -9.32
N ASN A 83 -20.32 -3.80 -8.73
CA ASN A 83 -19.45 -4.93 -9.01
C ASN A 83 -20.11 -5.81 -10.07
N ASP A 84 -19.51 -5.86 -11.26
CA ASP A 84 -20.02 -6.53 -12.46
C ASP A 84 -19.39 -7.91 -12.71
N TYR A 85 -18.72 -8.51 -11.71
CA TYR A 85 -18.11 -9.83 -11.86
C TYR A 85 -19.12 -10.99 -12.00
N SER A 86 -20.35 -10.81 -11.51
CA SER A 86 -21.43 -11.79 -11.61
C SER A 86 -22.77 -11.11 -11.94
N PRO A 87 -23.37 -11.38 -13.10
CA PRO A 87 -24.71 -10.86 -13.44
C PRO A 87 -25.84 -11.39 -12.55
N GLU A 88 -25.58 -12.42 -11.72
CA GLU A 88 -26.58 -13.01 -10.81
C GLU A 88 -26.63 -12.30 -9.45
N GLU A 89 -25.62 -11.49 -9.11
CA GLU A 89 -25.49 -10.86 -7.80
C GLU A 89 -25.64 -9.34 -7.88
N GLU A 90 -26.63 -8.79 -7.18
CA GLU A 90 -26.76 -7.34 -6.96
C GLU A 90 -25.74 -6.89 -5.91
N LYS A 91 -24.53 -6.53 -6.37
CA LYS A 91 -23.43 -6.19 -5.46
C LYS A 91 -22.84 -4.82 -5.75
N CYS A 92 -22.80 -3.99 -4.71
CA CYS A 92 -22.02 -2.77 -4.69
C CYS A 92 -20.82 -2.96 -3.75
N ASP A 93 -19.64 -2.53 -4.19
CA ASP A 93 -18.39 -2.60 -3.43
C ASP A 93 -17.74 -1.22 -3.36
N LEU A 94 -16.72 -1.07 -2.50
CA LEU A 94 -15.90 0.13 -2.49
C LEU A 94 -15.06 0.23 -3.78
N PRO A 95 -14.80 1.46 -4.27
CA PRO A 95 -14.12 1.68 -5.56
C PRO A 95 -12.67 1.17 -5.60
N PHE A 96 -12.06 0.85 -4.46
CA PHE A 96 -10.66 0.39 -4.39
C PHE A 96 -10.41 -0.98 -5.03
N ASN A 97 -11.45 -1.84 -5.14
CA ASN A 97 -11.33 -3.20 -5.67
C ASN A 97 -12.03 -3.39 -7.02
N ILE A 98 -12.62 -2.33 -7.60
CA ILE A 98 -13.41 -2.38 -8.82
C ILE A 98 -12.81 -1.43 -9.85
N ASP A 99 -12.55 -1.91 -11.07
CA ASP A 99 -11.98 -1.08 -12.12
C ASP A 99 -13.05 -0.20 -12.79
N CYS A 100 -13.13 1.05 -12.35
CA CYS A 100 -14.01 2.06 -12.93
C CYS A 100 -13.40 2.81 -14.12
N SER A 101 -12.22 2.42 -14.62
CA SER A 101 -11.48 3.23 -15.61
C SER A 101 -12.23 3.44 -16.93
N GLN A 102 -13.11 2.52 -17.31
CA GLN A 102 -13.94 2.62 -18.53
C GLN A 102 -15.26 3.36 -18.29
N ARG A 103 -15.71 3.48 -17.03
CA ARG A 103 -16.99 4.08 -16.64
C ARG A 103 -16.80 5.03 -15.46
N PRO A 104 -16.04 6.14 -15.62
CA PRO A 104 -15.54 6.92 -14.50
C PRO A 104 -16.58 7.84 -13.85
N LYS A 105 -17.78 8.00 -14.44
CA LYS A 105 -18.81 8.88 -13.87
C LYS A 105 -19.33 8.26 -12.57
N LEU A 106 -19.75 9.12 -11.65
CA LEU A 106 -20.38 8.74 -10.38
C LEU A 106 -21.56 9.68 -10.13
N GLN A 107 -22.49 9.27 -9.28
CA GLN A 107 -23.56 10.12 -8.81
C GLN A 107 -22.98 11.32 -8.02
N GLU A 108 -23.79 12.38 -7.87
CA GLU A 108 -23.41 13.52 -7.04
C GLU A 108 -23.17 13.08 -5.59
N PRO A 109 -22.07 13.50 -4.96
CA PRO A 109 -21.74 13.10 -3.60
C PRO A 109 -22.75 13.67 -2.60
N ILE A 110 -23.12 12.87 -1.60
CA ILE A 110 -23.94 13.30 -0.47
C ILE A 110 -23.03 13.42 0.76
N PRO A 111 -22.46 14.60 1.05
CA PRO A 111 -21.50 14.75 2.14
C PRO A 111 -22.18 14.64 3.52
N ALA A 112 -21.41 14.19 4.50
CA ALA A 112 -21.75 14.21 5.92
C ALA A 112 -20.52 14.66 6.74
N GLU A 113 -20.64 14.69 8.07
CA GLU A 113 -19.51 15.01 8.94
C GLU A 113 -18.34 14.04 8.70
N HIS A 114 -17.17 14.59 8.33
CA HIS A 114 -15.95 13.84 7.98
C HIS A 114 -16.04 12.87 6.79
N CYS A 115 -17.19 12.85 6.09
CA CYS A 115 -17.47 11.93 5.00
C CYS A 115 -17.75 12.72 3.72
N VAL A 116 -16.87 12.61 2.71
CA VAL A 116 -17.11 13.27 1.40
C VAL A 116 -18.31 12.64 0.69
N ARG A 117 -18.52 11.34 0.89
CA ARG A 117 -19.68 10.55 0.44
C ARG A 117 -20.18 9.70 1.61
N GLN A 118 -21.42 9.21 1.53
CA GLN A 118 -22.03 8.41 2.60
C GLN A 118 -21.21 7.16 2.98
N ASN A 119 -20.57 6.52 2.00
CA ASN A 119 -19.77 5.31 2.20
C ASN A 119 -18.34 5.50 1.69
N GLY A 120 -17.36 4.94 2.40
CA GLY A 120 -15.97 4.91 1.94
C GLY A 120 -14.94 5.23 3.01
N TYR A 121 -13.69 5.39 2.56
CA TYR A 121 -12.56 5.77 3.40
C TYR A 121 -12.06 7.15 2.98
N PHE A 122 -11.95 8.08 3.92
CA PHE A 122 -11.59 9.48 3.66
C PHE A 122 -10.46 9.94 4.56
N SER A 123 -9.50 10.70 4.02
CA SER A 123 -8.45 11.34 4.80
C SER A 123 -8.99 12.22 5.93
N HIS A 124 -8.22 12.33 7.01
CA HIS A 124 -8.44 13.37 8.01
C HIS A 124 -8.35 14.78 7.38
N GLU A 125 -9.13 15.71 7.92
CA GLU A 125 -9.27 17.08 7.40
C GLU A 125 -7.99 17.91 7.54
N ASP A 126 -7.29 17.74 8.67
CA ASP A 126 -5.96 18.30 8.86
C ASP A 126 -4.93 17.54 7.99
N PRO A 127 -4.29 18.19 7.01
CA PRO A 127 -3.30 17.55 6.15
C PRO A 127 -2.04 17.06 6.90
N LYS A 128 -1.80 17.54 8.13
CA LYS A 128 -0.69 17.08 8.98
C LYS A 128 -0.99 15.77 9.70
N GLU A 129 -2.26 15.39 9.80
CA GLU A 129 -2.69 14.14 10.41
C GLU A 129 -2.60 13.00 9.38
N CYS A 130 -1.36 12.66 9.02
CA CYS A 130 -1.04 11.76 7.92
C CYS A 130 -1.53 10.32 8.13
N GLY A 131 -1.58 9.87 9.39
CA GLY A 131 -1.99 8.51 9.77
C GLY A 131 -3.45 8.41 10.18
N LYS A 132 -4.25 9.48 10.14
CA LYS A 132 -5.66 9.44 10.55
C LYS A 132 -6.57 9.49 9.32
N PHE A 133 -7.65 8.72 9.38
CA PHE A 133 -8.68 8.66 8.35
C PHE A 133 -10.03 8.24 8.95
N TYR A 134 -11.06 8.37 8.14
CA TYR A 134 -12.44 8.06 8.50
C TYR A 134 -12.96 6.92 7.65
N TYR A 135 -13.64 5.97 8.28
CA TYR A 135 -14.44 4.96 7.62
C TYR A 135 -15.92 5.30 7.77
N CYS A 136 -16.59 5.58 6.66
CA CYS A 136 -17.97 6.02 6.62
C CYS A 136 -18.89 4.89 6.14
N VAL A 137 -20.02 4.73 6.83
CA VAL A 137 -21.14 3.88 6.44
C VAL A 137 -22.41 4.68 6.65
N ASP A 138 -23.19 4.88 5.59
CA ASP A 138 -24.43 5.68 5.60
C ASP A 138 -24.27 7.05 6.28
N GLY A 139 -23.17 7.74 5.96
CA GLY A 139 -22.85 9.08 6.46
C GLY A 139 -22.37 9.14 7.90
N LYS A 140 -22.22 7.99 8.58
CA LYS A 140 -21.66 7.90 9.93
C LYS A 140 -20.22 7.45 9.86
N PHE A 141 -19.31 8.26 10.42
CA PHE A 141 -17.88 7.97 10.41
C PHE A 141 -17.42 7.20 11.65
N ASN A 142 -16.37 6.41 11.48
CA ASN A 142 -15.49 5.94 12.53
C ASN A 142 -14.07 6.47 12.25
N ALA A 143 -13.46 7.13 13.23
CA ALA A 143 -12.08 7.59 13.13
C ALA A 143 -11.11 6.43 13.35
N ILE A 144 -10.16 6.24 12.43
CA ILE A 144 -9.16 5.18 12.46
C ILE A 144 -7.78 5.81 12.36
N THR A 145 -6.85 5.32 13.19
CA THR A 145 -5.44 5.68 13.11
C THR A 145 -4.66 4.51 12.56
N CYS A 146 -3.87 4.76 11.53
CA CYS A 146 -2.93 3.81 10.95
C CYS A 146 -1.94 3.32 12.02
N PRO A 147 -1.38 2.10 11.86
CA PRO A 147 -0.22 1.68 12.61
C PRO A 147 0.89 2.75 12.55
N GLU A 148 1.66 2.87 13.63
CA GLU A 148 2.69 3.91 13.75
C GLU A 148 3.65 3.91 12.56
N GLY A 149 3.94 5.11 12.05
CA GLY A 149 4.83 5.29 10.90
C GLY A 149 4.21 5.05 9.53
N LEU A 150 2.93 4.67 9.44
CA LEU A 150 2.18 4.55 8.19
C LEU A 150 1.32 5.78 7.92
N VAL A 151 1.08 6.02 6.64
CA VAL A 151 0.30 7.14 6.10
C VAL A 151 -0.92 6.57 5.38
N TYR A 152 -2.09 7.13 5.64
CA TYR A 152 -3.29 6.76 4.90
C TYR A 152 -3.17 7.21 3.44
N ASN A 153 -3.41 6.28 2.51
CA ASN A 153 -3.33 6.51 1.08
C ASN A 153 -4.74 6.58 0.49
N ASP A 154 -5.17 7.78 0.09
CA ASP A 154 -6.50 8.04 -0.48
C ASP A 154 -6.80 7.24 -1.76
N LYS A 155 -5.76 6.79 -2.49
CA LYS A 155 -5.93 6.05 -3.75
C LYS A 155 -6.15 4.56 -3.55
N SER A 156 -5.51 3.96 -2.55
CA SER A 156 -5.63 2.53 -2.27
C SER A 156 -6.56 2.22 -1.10
N GLY A 157 -6.97 3.23 -0.32
CA GLY A 157 -7.87 3.07 0.83
C GLY A 157 -7.21 2.34 2.01
N ILE A 158 -5.88 2.23 2.01
CA ILE A 158 -5.12 1.52 3.03
C ILE A 158 -3.98 2.38 3.60
N CYS A 159 -3.50 1.99 4.78
CA CYS A 159 -2.31 2.58 5.37
C CYS A 159 -1.06 1.99 4.70
N THR A 160 -0.29 2.84 4.01
CA THR A 160 0.96 2.45 3.36
C THR A 160 2.11 3.27 3.91
N TRP A 161 3.32 2.96 3.46
CA TRP A 161 4.47 3.79 3.75
C TRP A 161 4.35 5.17 3.10
N ALA A 162 4.96 6.19 3.72
CA ALA A 162 4.93 7.58 3.25
C ALA A 162 5.36 7.79 1.78
N ASP A 163 6.40 7.09 1.34
CA ASP A 163 6.96 7.08 -0.02
C ASP A 163 6.02 6.44 -1.06
N GLU A 164 5.20 5.49 -0.64
CA GLU A 164 4.16 4.88 -1.48
C GLU A 164 2.89 5.75 -1.52
N ALA A 165 2.48 6.27 -0.35
CA ALA A 165 1.30 7.13 -0.22
C ALA A 165 1.44 8.43 -1.04
N LYS A 166 2.66 8.97 -1.14
CA LYS A 166 2.98 10.22 -1.87
C LYS A 166 2.06 11.38 -1.49
N LYS A 167 1.55 11.38 -0.25
CA LYS A 167 0.70 12.43 0.29
C LYS A 167 1.57 13.64 0.62
N LYS A 168 1.20 14.80 0.08
CA LYS A 168 1.97 16.05 0.23
C LYS A 168 2.05 16.44 1.72
N GLY A 169 3.26 16.68 2.22
CA GLY A 169 3.48 17.04 3.63
C GLY A 169 3.43 15.86 4.60
N CYS A 170 3.41 14.63 4.08
CA CYS A 170 3.44 13.39 4.85
C CYS A 170 4.64 12.52 4.45
N GLY A 171 5.79 13.12 4.16
CA GLY A 171 7.02 12.38 3.91
C GLY A 171 7.47 11.61 5.16
N ALA A 172 8.34 10.63 5.00
CA ALA A 172 8.82 9.84 6.14
C ALA A 172 9.45 10.73 7.24
N ALA A 173 10.20 11.77 6.86
CA ALA A 173 10.73 12.75 7.80
C ALA A 173 9.63 13.56 8.52
N ASP A 174 8.51 13.86 7.85
CA ASP A 174 7.38 14.55 8.46
C ASP A 174 6.62 13.66 9.45
N VAL A 175 6.48 12.37 9.14
CA VAL A 175 5.78 11.40 9.97
C VAL A 175 6.58 11.10 11.24
N PHE A 176 7.89 10.90 11.11
CA PHE A 176 8.76 10.55 12.23
C PHE A 176 9.40 11.76 12.93
N LYS A 177 9.27 12.96 12.38
CA LYS A 177 9.95 14.18 12.85
C LYS A 177 11.47 13.99 12.99
N PHE A 178 12.04 13.18 12.10
CA PHE A 178 13.45 12.80 12.09
C PHE A 178 14.01 12.93 10.68
N GLU A 179 15.19 13.52 10.55
CA GLU A 179 15.92 13.62 9.29
C GLU A 179 17.15 12.70 9.31
N CYS A 180 17.30 11.90 8.25
CA CYS A 180 18.47 11.05 8.09
C CYS A 180 19.74 11.89 7.93
N PRO A 181 20.80 11.63 8.71
CA PRO A 181 22.08 12.29 8.52
C PRO A 181 22.61 12.11 7.10
N ALA A 182 23.14 13.20 6.52
CA ALA A 182 23.70 13.19 5.18
C ALA A 182 24.94 12.29 5.12
N VAL A 183 24.95 11.36 4.17
CA VAL A 183 26.02 10.39 3.97
C VAL A 183 26.32 10.22 2.48
N ASN A 184 27.49 9.65 2.15
CA ASN A 184 27.82 9.32 0.77
C ASN A 184 26.92 8.21 0.21
N GLU A 185 26.83 8.12 -1.13
CA GLU A 185 25.94 7.17 -1.82
C GLU A 185 26.24 5.71 -1.44
N THR A 186 27.51 5.32 -1.38
CA THR A 186 27.91 3.95 -1.03
C THR A 186 27.43 3.54 0.35
N PHE A 187 27.50 4.44 1.33
CA PHE A 187 27.02 4.19 2.69
C PHE A 187 25.49 4.28 2.76
N ALA A 188 24.87 5.18 2.02
CA ALA A 188 23.41 5.29 1.90
C ALA A 188 22.76 3.97 1.47
N LEU A 189 23.39 3.24 0.54
CA LEU A 189 22.96 1.91 0.08
C LEU A 189 22.99 0.84 1.18
N THR A 190 23.75 1.04 2.27
CA THR A 190 23.78 0.11 3.41
C THR A 190 22.61 0.32 4.38
N HIS A 191 21.76 1.32 4.14
CA HIS A 191 20.65 1.72 4.99
C HIS A 191 21.10 1.99 6.44
N PRO A 192 21.89 3.05 6.66
CA PRO A 192 22.50 3.29 7.96
C PRO A 192 21.46 3.48 9.05
N ARG A 193 21.88 3.15 10.28
CA ARG A 193 21.02 3.16 11.47
C ARG A 193 21.47 4.24 12.44
N TYR A 194 20.51 4.87 13.10
CA TYR A 194 20.74 5.97 14.04
C TYR A 194 19.82 5.80 15.24
N ALA A 195 20.34 6.04 16.44
CA ALA A 195 19.51 6.04 17.64
C ALA A 195 18.33 7.02 17.53
N ASP A 196 17.19 6.63 18.09
CA ASP A 196 16.09 7.56 18.31
C ASP A 196 16.50 8.51 19.47
N PRO A 197 16.40 9.84 19.29
CA PRO A 197 16.85 10.81 20.29
C PRO A 197 15.99 10.82 21.56
N ASP A 198 14.73 10.36 21.46
CA ASP A 198 13.74 10.46 22.54
C ASP A 198 13.45 9.09 23.17
N ASP A 199 13.87 8.00 22.53
CA ASP A 199 13.52 6.64 22.95
C ASP A 199 14.64 5.64 22.73
N CYS A 200 15.34 5.27 23.81
CA CYS A 200 16.45 4.31 23.77
C CYS A 200 16.08 2.94 23.19
N GLN A 201 14.80 2.51 23.24
CA GLN A 201 14.40 1.22 22.67
C GLN A 201 14.34 1.29 21.14
N PHE A 202 14.14 2.46 20.56
CA PHE A 202 13.94 2.63 19.12
C PHE A 202 15.17 3.23 18.42
N PHE A 203 15.19 3.05 17.11
CA PHE A 203 16.20 3.59 16.21
C PHE A 203 15.59 3.79 14.83
N TYR A 204 16.23 4.63 14.02
CA TYR A 204 15.86 4.86 12.64
C TYR A 204 16.76 4.08 11.68
N VAL A 205 16.15 3.41 10.72
CA VAL A 205 16.81 2.86 9.53
C VAL A 205 16.58 3.84 8.39
N CYS A 206 17.66 4.40 7.84
CA CYS A 206 17.60 5.36 6.74
C CYS A 206 17.69 4.65 5.39
N ILE A 207 16.56 4.29 4.81
CA ILE A 207 16.51 3.66 3.48
C ILE A 207 17.11 4.63 2.46
N ASN A 208 18.05 4.12 1.66
CA ASN A 208 18.87 4.89 0.71
C ASN A 208 19.48 6.17 1.32
N GLY A 209 19.76 6.18 2.63
CA GLY A 209 20.36 7.31 3.34
C GLY A 209 19.46 8.53 3.56
N ASN A 210 18.19 8.50 3.14
CA ASN A 210 17.31 9.68 3.20
C ASN A 210 15.89 9.42 3.72
N THR A 211 15.42 8.17 3.71
CA THR A 211 14.03 7.84 4.07
C THR A 211 14.01 7.10 5.42
N PRO A 212 13.71 7.79 6.53
CA PRO A 212 13.75 7.16 7.85
C PRO A 212 12.59 6.17 8.04
N ARG A 213 12.90 5.05 8.71
CA ARG A 213 11.93 4.09 9.23
C ARG A 213 12.24 3.85 10.69
N ARG A 214 11.28 4.11 11.58
CA ARG A 214 11.44 3.77 12.99
C ARG A 214 11.39 2.24 13.16
N SER A 215 12.26 1.71 13.99
CA SER A 215 12.38 0.29 14.31
C SER A 215 12.75 0.14 15.78
N GLY A 216 12.35 -0.96 16.40
CA GLY A 216 12.53 -1.19 17.83
C GLY A 216 13.48 -2.35 18.12
N CYS A 217 14.28 -2.19 19.16
CA CYS A 217 14.93 -3.27 19.85
C CYS A 217 13.92 -4.08 20.68
N LYS A 218 14.30 -5.30 21.07
CA LYS A 218 13.47 -6.11 21.97
C LYS A 218 13.30 -5.40 23.31
N LEU A 219 12.22 -5.70 24.02
CA LEU A 219 12.01 -5.19 25.37
C LEU A 219 13.22 -5.52 26.26
N GLY A 220 13.71 -4.53 27.01
CA GLY A 220 14.92 -4.63 27.83
C GLY A 220 16.24 -4.31 27.09
N GLN A 221 16.20 -4.19 25.76
CA GLN A 221 17.33 -3.74 24.95
C GLN A 221 17.18 -2.26 24.58
N ALA A 222 18.32 -1.61 24.34
CA ALA A 222 18.44 -0.28 23.79
C ALA A 222 19.32 -0.31 22.54
N PHE A 223 19.15 0.65 21.64
CA PHE A 223 20.01 0.78 20.48
C PHE A 223 21.31 1.50 20.87
N ASP A 224 22.44 0.81 20.73
CA ASP A 224 23.77 1.40 20.90
C ASP A 224 24.19 2.09 19.59
N ASP A 225 24.29 3.41 19.62
CA ASP A 225 24.66 4.21 18.45
C ASP A 225 26.14 4.06 18.06
N VAL A 226 26.99 3.52 18.94
CA VAL A 226 28.40 3.27 18.62
C VAL A 226 28.56 1.99 17.84
N SER A 227 28.03 0.86 18.34
CA SER A 227 28.10 -0.43 17.62
C SER A 227 27.05 -0.58 16.53
N LYS A 228 26.07 0.33 16.46
CA LYS A 228 24.92 0.31 15.56
C LYS A 228 24.08 -0.96 15.71
N LYS A 229 23.87 -1.42 16.94
CA LYS A 229 23.14 -2.67 17.23
C LYS A 229 22.30 -2.51 18.50
N CYS A 230 21.26 -3.33 18.60
CA CYS A 230 20.55 -3.50 19.86
C CYS A 230 21.44 -4.25 20.85
N GLU A 231 21.57 -3.70 22.05
CA GLU A 231 22.30 -4.27 23.16
C GLU A 231 21.44 -4.13 24.42
N TRP A 232 21.71 -4.90 25.48
CA TRP A 232 20.99 -4.74 26.74
C TRP A 232 21.16 -3.34 27.29
N ALA A 233 20.05 -2.71 27.69
CA ALA A 233 20.04 -1.30 28.06
C ALA A 233 21.14 -0.94 29.07
N ARG A 234 21.35 -1.78 30.09
CA ARG A 234 22.42 -1.63 31.11
C ARG A 234 23.85 -1.56 30.56
N ARG A 235 24.09 -2.03 29.34
CA ARG A 235 25.39 -2.01 28.64
C ARG A 235 25.53 -0.86 27.65
N VAL A 236 24.47 -0.10 27.44
CA VAL A 236 24.47 1.13 26.64
C VAL A 236 24.54 2.31 27.63
N PRO A 237 25.71 2.95 27.83
CA PRO A 237 25.92 3.90 28.93
C PRO A 237 24.87 5.03 29.00
N GLU A 238 24.48 5.57 27.85
CA GLU A 238 23.47 6.63 27.72
C GLU A 238 22.04 6.16 28.03
N CYS A 239 21.79 4.85 27.98
CA CYS A 239 20.47 4.23 28.15
C CYS A 239 20.44 3.23 29.33
N ALA A 240 21.48 3.20 30.17
CA ALA A 240 21.63 2.22 31.26
C ALA A 240 20.42 2.19 32.20
N ASP A 241 19.79 3.36 32.35
CA ASP A 241 18.70 3.61 33.27
C ASP A 241 17.33 3.70 32.58
N TRP A 242 17.26 3.49 31.26
CA TRP A 242 16.05 3.71 30.45
C TRP A 242 14.82 2.95 30.96
N TYR A 243 15.00 1.68 31.34
CA TYR A 243 13.91 0.84 31.84
C TYR A 243 13.68 0.95 33.35
N LYS A 244 14.43 1.77 34.09
CA LYS A 244 14.21 1.93 35.53
C LYS A 244 12.82 2.49 35.78
N GLY A 245 12.01 1.74 36.54
CA GLY A 245 10.60 2.08 36.81
C GLY A 245 9.60 1.61 35.75
N GLN A 246 10.06 1.12 34.59
CA GLN A 246 9.24 0.40 33.63
C GLN A 246 9.30 -1.12 33.85
N LEU A 247 10.50 -1.62 34.19
CA LEU A 247 10.77 -3.02 34.51
C LEU A 247 11.57 -3.10 35.81
N THR A 248 11.38 -4.19 36.55
CA THR A 248 12.24 -4.55 37.68
C THR A 248 13.56 -5.16 37.21
N ASP A 249 14.60 -5.08 38.04
CA ASP A 249 15.90 -5.69 37.73
C ASP A 249 15.79 -7.21 37.48
N ALA A 250 14.88 -7.88 38.20
CA ALA A 250 14.61 -9.31 38.02
C ALA A 250 13.94 -9.62 36.68
N GLU A 251 13.00 -8.77 36.22
CA GLU A 251 12.38 -8.92 34.90
C GLU A 251 13.39 -8.67 33.78
N LEU A 252 14.24 -7.65 33.93
CA LEU A 252 15.28 -7.36 32.96
C LEU A 252 16.32 -8.49 32.88
N ASP A 253 16.74 -9.05 34.02
CA ASP A 253 17.63 -10.21 34.05
C ASP A 253 16.98 -11.45 33.44
N ALA A 254 15.68 -11.69 33.69
CA ALA A 254 14.95 -12.79 33.07
C ALA A 254 14.80 -12.64 31.54
N LEU A 255 14.75 -11.42 31.01
CA LEU A 255 14.77 -11.15 29.58
C LEU A 255 16.14 -11.44 28.96
N GLU A 256 17.23 -11.07 29.65
CA GLU A 256 18.60 -11.30 29.19
C GLU A 256 19.02 -12.76 29.28
N ASN A 257 18.63 -13.40 30.38
CA ASN A 257 18.96 -14.78 30.72
C ASN A 257 17.67 -15.59 30.82
N PRO A 258 16.99 -15.86 29.68
CA PRO A 258 15.74 -16.61 29.71
C PRO A 258 15.99 -17.99 30.33
N PRO A 259 15.18 -18.42 31.31
CA PRO A 259 15.36 -19.71 31.95
C PRO A 259 15.26 -20.81 30.90
N THR A 260 16.19 -21.77 30.96
CA THR A 260 16.17 -22.91 30.03
C THR A 260 14.80 -23.59 30.12
N PRO A 261 14.08 -23.78 29.00
CA PRO A 261 12.81 -24.46 29.04
C PRO A 261 13.02 -25.85 29.64
N LYS A 262 12.30 -26.15 30.73
CA LYS A 262 12.36 -27.46 31.36
C LYS A 262 12.07 -28.51 30.28
N PRO A 263 12.89 -29.58 30.16
CA PRO A 263 12.63 -30.63 29.18
C PRO A 263 11.22 -31.16 29.42
N LYS A 264 10.39 -31.18 28.35
CA LYS A 264 9.08 -31.84 28.42
C LYS A 264 9.34 -33.29 28.87
N PRO A 265 8.64 -33.78 29.90
CA PRO A 265 8.80 -35.16 30.32
C PRO A 265 8.53 -36.07 29.13
N SER A 266 9.52 -36.87 28.76
CA SER A 266 9.43 -37.92 27.74
C SER A 266 8.52 -39.03 28.28
N GLY A 267 7.21 -38.81 28.23
CA GLY A 267 6.27 -39.76 28.86
C GLY A 267 4.80 -39.54 28.59
N SER A 268 4.38 -38.51 27.85
CA SER A 268 2.99 -38.45 27.37
C SER A 268 2.94 -38.88 25.91
N SER A 269 2.55 -40.13 25.70
CA SER A 269 2.00 -40.61 24.42
C SER A 269 1.14 -39.52 23.80
N SER A 270 1.46 -39.13 22.57
CA SER A 270 0.57 -38.34 21.72
C SER A 270 -0.72 -39.14 21.55
N ARG A 271 -1.71 -38.91 22.42
CA ARG A 271 -3.09 -39.27 22.10
C ARG A 271 -3.45 -38.44 20.89
N ARG A 272 -3.41 -39.08 19.71
CA ARG A 272 -4.08 -38.58 18.51
C ARG A 272 -5.47 -38.16 18.95
N LYS A 273 -5.79 -36.87 18.78
CA LYS A 273 -7.17 -36.39 18.90
C LYS A 273 -8.04 -37.31 18.03
N PRO A 274 -9.16 -37.84 18.54
CA PRO A 274 -10.09 -38.57 17.68
C PRO A 274 -10.51 -37.64 16.55
N MET A 275 -10.47 -38.14 15.31
CA MET A 275 -11.08 -37.47 14.17
C MET A 275 -12.55 -37.20 14.51
N ARG A 276 -12.97 -35.95 14.36
CA ARG A 276 -14.36 -35.55 14.45
C ARG A 276 -15.11 -36.24 13.29
N PRO A 277 -16.17 -37.02 13.55
CA PRO A 277 -16.90 -37.69 12.48
C PRO A 277 -17.60 -36.64 11.60
N SER A 278 -17.51 -36.80 10.28
CA SER A 278 -18.30 -36.05 9.33
C SER A 278 -19.78 -36.41 9.51
N LYS A 279 -20.62 -35.42 9.82
CA LYS A 279 -22.06 -35.59 9.75
C LYS A 279 -22.44 -35.68 8.27
N GLY A 280 -22.66 -36.90 7.79
CA GLY A 280 -23.43 -37.14 6.58
C GLY A 280 -24.86 -36.66 6.80
N LYS A 281 -25.32 -35.76 5.94
CA LYS A 281 -26.71 -35.31 5.88
C LYS A 281 -27.50 -36.43 5.21
N GLN A 282 -28.34 -37.13 5.97
CA GLN A 282 -29.31 -38.06 5.39
C GLN A 282 -30.34 -37.27 4.58
N ILE A 283 -30.60 -37.79 3.39
CA ILE A 283 -31.73 -37.46 2.54
C ILE A 283 -32.90 -38.27 3.10
N GLU A 284 -34.01 -37.60 3.42
CA GLU A 284 -35.31 -38.25 3.63
C GLU A 284 -36.19 -37.89 2.43
N GLU A 285 -36.90 -38.90 1.94
CA GLU A 285 -37.88 -38.88 0.84
C GLU A 285 -39.02 -37.86 1.05
#